data_AF-X0SJ89-F1
#
_entry.id   AF-X0SJ89-F1
#
_cell.length_a   1.000
_cell.length_b   1.000
_cell.length_c   1.000
_cell.angle_alpha   90.00
_cell.angle_beta   90.00
_cell.angle_gamma   90.00
#
_symmetry.space_group_name_H-M   'P 1'
#
loop_
_entity.id
_entity.type
_entity.pdbx_description
1 polymer ?
#
loop_
_entity_poly.entity_id
_entity_poly.type
_entity_poly.pdbx_seq_one_letter_code
_entity_poly.pdbx_strand_id
1 'polypeptide(L)'
;MKVLLFDIETAPIILYAWALGSEVWDPKFIRRNWFILCWSAKWLGEKKIYRSALPDFRGYKELPSKTEKNIDKDVCKKLWKLLDECDVAIAHNLKGFDRKKANTRFIINGMKPPSHYDLVDTLTVARSQFKFTSNKLGYLADKLGVDHKLDPGGFSTWLDIEEGKPKAWKKMIKYCDGDIPPLEGIYEAMKPYMPRHPYNSAGTNLLTNTASTCVKPECKGKGTVKDGIRRTKYGMFQKLRCTGCGSPLLQVMK
;
A
#
# COMPACT_ATOMS: atom_id res chain seq x y z
N MET A 1 -7.69 -9.81 -13.22
CA MET A 1 -6.82 -8.76 -12.66
C MET A 1 -6.66 -9.00 -11.17
N LYS A 2 -5.43 -9.17 -10.69
CA LYS A 2 -5.05 -9.43 -9.29
C LYS A 2 -4.54 -8.15 -8.66
N VAL A 3 -5.23 -7.69 -7.61
CA VAL A 3 -4.89 -6.45 -6.91
C VAL A 3 -4.46 -6.77 -5.49
N LEU A 4 -3.21 -6.44 -5.18
CA LEU A 4 -2.60 -6.71 -3.89
C LEU A 4 -2.60 -5.45 -3.04
N LEU A 5 -3.20 -5.48 -1.87
CA LEU A 5 -2.95 -4.50 -0.81
C LEU A 5 -1.86 -5.06 0.09
N PHE A 6 -0.88 -4.24 0.46
CA PHE A 6 0.16 -4.69 1.38
C PHE A 6 0.76 -3.54 2.19
N ASP A 7 1.40 -3.92 3.29
CA ASP A 7 2.16 -3.05 4.18
C ASP A 7 3.41 -3.79 4.66
N ILE A 8 4.51 -3.06 4.92
CA ILE A 8 5.75 -3.65 5.44
C ILE A 8 6.23 -2.93 6.70
N GLU A 9 6.82 -3.70 7.61
CA GLU A 9 7.50 -3.17 8.78
C GLU A 9 9.00 -3.41 8.70
N THR A 10 9.78 -2.37 9.01
CA THR A 10 11.25 -2.42 8.93
C THR A 10 11.90 -2.21 10.28
N ALA A 11 13.05 -2.85 10.48
CA ALA A 11 13.91 -2.59 11.62
C ALA A 11 14.45 -1.14 11.55
N PRO A 12 14.63 -0.46 12.69
CA PRO A 12 15.26 0.85 12.70
C PRO A 12 16.72 0.74 12.24
N ILE A 13 17.27 1.87 11.79
CA ILE A 13 18.72 2.02 11.67
C ILE A 13 19.28 2.16 13.09
N ILE A 14 20.30 1.37 13.41
CA ILE A 14 21.11 1.58 14.62
C ILE A 14 22.36 2.34 14.20
N LEU A 15 22.55 3.52 14.77
CA LEU A 15 23.70 4.38 14.51
C LEU A 15 24.32 4.89 15.82
N TYR A 16 25.58 5.30 15.76
CA TYR A 16 26.27 5.98 16.83
C TYR A 16 26.13 7.50 16.68
N ALA A 17 25.80 8.20 17.77
CA ALA A 17 25.74 9.65 17.84
C ALA A 17 26.27 10.12 19.21
N TRP A 18 26.88 11.31 19.25
CA TRP A 18 27.45 11.87 20.48
C TRP A 18 26.42 12.60 21.34
N ALA A 19 25.40 13.20 20.72
CA ALA A 19 24.32 13.89 21.40
C ALA A 19 23.00 13.73 20.64
N LEU A 20 21.87 13.85 21.35
CA LEU A 20 20.55 13.93 20.71
C LEU A 20 20.50 15.15 19.78
N GLY A 21 19.89 14.99 18.61
CA GLY A 21 19.82 16.04 17.59
C GLY A 21 21.09 16.18 16.73
N SER A 22 22.13 15.36 16.96
CA SER A 22 23.31 15.35 16.07
C SER A 22 22.91 14.89 14.67
N GLU A 23 23.32 15.66 13.65
CA GLU A 23 23.22 15.21 12.28
C GLU A 23 24.34 14.20 11.98
N VAL A 24 23.96 12.96 11.64
CA VAL A 24 24.91 11.90 11.31
C VAL A 24 24.82 11.62 9.82
N TRP A 25 25.80 12.16 9.06
CA TRP A 25 25.82 12.07 7.60
C TRP A 25 26.72 10.95 7.07
N ASP A 26 27.74 10.53 7.83
CA ASP A 26 28.72 9.53 7.40
C ASP A 26 28.21 8.11 7.69
N PRO A 27 28.07 7.24 6.66
CA PRO A 27 27.61 5.86 6.85
C PRO A 27 28.46 5.01 7.81
N LYS A 28 29.72 5.39 8.11
CA LYS A 28 30.56 4.65 9.08
C LYS A 28 29.99 4.62 10.49
N PHE A 29 29.12 5.57 10.83
CA PHE A 29 28.43 5.60 12.12
C PHE A 29 27.24 4.63 12.18
N ILE A 30 26.86 4.01 11.05
CA ILE A 30 25.80 3.02 11.02
C ILE A 30 26.35 1.69 11.55
N ARG A 31 25.89 1.30 12.75
CA ARG A 31 26.13 -0.04 13.30
C ARG A 31 25.33 -1.09 12.56
N ARG A 32 24.06 -0.78 12.29
CA ARG A 32 23.11 -1.69 11.62
C ARG A 32 22.14 -0.90 10.75
N ASN A 33 22.09 -1.24 9.46
CA ASN A 33 21.05 -0.79 8.55
C ASN A 33 19.71 -1.47 8.83
N TRP A 34 18.65 -0.82 8.34
CA TRP A 34 17.31 -1.38 8.32
C TRP A 34 17.23 -2.62 7.42
N PHE A 35 16.25 -3.49 7.70
CA PHE A 35 15.81 -4.63 6.88
C PHE A 35 14.32 -4.87 7.15
N ILE A 36 13.67 -5.72 6.36
CA ILE A 36 12.23 -6.01 6.53
C ILE A 36 12.06 -7.01 7.68
N LEU A 37 11.30 -6.62 8.70
CA LEU A 37 10.94 -7.46 9.84
C LEU A 37 9.76 -8.37 9.50
N CYS A 38 8.71 -7.77 8.95
CA CYS A 38 7.52 -8.47 8.49
C CYS A 38 6.77 -7.67 7.43
N TRP A 39 5.78 -8.31 6.83
CA TRP A 39 4.80 -7.69 5.96
C TRP A 39 3.47 -8.41 6.10
N SER A 40 2.41 -7.70 5.76
CA SER A 40 1.06 -8.21 5.65
C SER A 40 0.48 -7.82 4.30
N ALA A 41 -0.34 -8.68 3.72
CA ALA A 41 -0.90 -8.48 2.39
C ALA A 41 -2.26 -9.16 2.24
N LYS A 42 -3.06 -8.64 1.32
CA LYS A 42 -4.40 -9.15 1.03
C LYS A 42 -4.72 -8.93 -0.44
N TRP A 43 -5.29 -9.95 -1.08
CA TRP A 43 -5.89 -9.76 -2.39
C TRP A 43 -7.23 -9.03 -2.23
N LEU A 44 -7.42 -7.95 -2.99
CA LEU A 44 -8.62 -7.12 -2.91
C LEU A 44 -9.89 -7.97 -3.10
N GLY A 45 -10.83 -7.86 -2.17
CA GLY A 45 -12.09 -8.63 -2.18
C GLY A 45 -12.01 -10.05 -1.58
N GLU A 46 -10.83 -10.55 -1.24
CA GLU A 46 -10.72 -11.77 -0.42
C GLU A 46 -10.91 -11.45 1.07
N LYS A 47 -11.06 -12.47 1.93
CA LYS A 47 -11.08 -12.27 3.40
C LYS A 47 -9.72 -12.54 4.04
N LYS A 48 -8.86 -13.31 3.38
CA LYS A 48 -7.63 -13.82 3.96
C LYS A 48 -6.52 -12.77 3.91
N ILE A 49 -5.88 -12.55 5.05
CA ILE A 49 -4.63 -11.80 5.15
C ILE A 49 -3.47 -12.80 5.12
N TYR A 50 -2.55 -12.57 4.19
CA TYR A 50 -1.26 -13.25 4.07
C TYR A 50 -0.22 -12.44 4.83
N ARG A 51 0.75 -13.09 5.46
CA ARG A 51 1.84 -12.41 6.16
C ARG A 51 3.10 -13.26 6.17
N SER A 52 4.23 -12.60 6.42
CA SER A 52 5.46 -13.27 6.81
C SER A 52 6.30 -12.36 7.70
N ALA A 53 6.92 -12.95 8.72
CA ALA A 53 7.85 -12.30 9.63
C ALA A 53 9.14 -13.11 9.80
N LEU A 54 10.22 -12.48 10.24
CA LEU A 54 11.50 -13.17 10.50
C LEU A 54 11.37 -14.40 11.43
N PRO A 55 10.58 -14.36 12.53
CA PRO A 55 10.39 -15.52 13.41
C PRO A 55 9.67 -16.72 12.76
N ASP A 56 9.08 -16.57 11.57
CA ASP A 56 8.40 -17.67 10.89
C ASP A 56 9.39 -18.68 10.28
N PHE A 57 10.68 -18.33 10.21
CA PHE A 57 11.69 -19.12 9.51
C PHE A 57 12.59 -19.89 10.48
N ARG A 58 12.85 -21.15 10.15
CA ARG A 58 13.68 -22.04 10.95
C ARG A 58 15.08 -21.46 11.11
N GLY A 59 15.53 -21.35 12.35
CA GLY A 59 16.87 -20.83 12.68
C GLY A 59 16.90 -19.35 13.04
N TYR A 60 15.79 -18.62 12.88
CA TYR A 60 15.67 -17.29 13.49
C TYR A 60 15.69 -17.43 15.02
N LYS A 61 16.58 -16.67 15.67
CA LYS A 61 16.70 -16.62 17.13
C LYS A 61 16.48 -15.20 17.63
N GLU A 62 17.29 -14.28 17.13
CA GLU A 62 17.30 -12.87 17.51
C GLU A 62 17.77 -12.02 16.33
N LEU A 63 17.61 -10.69 16.46
CA LEU A 63 18.15 -9.78 15.47
C LEU A 63 19.68 -9.74 15.56
N PRO A 64 20.40 -9.78 14.43
CA PRO A 64 21.85 -9.72 14.45
C PRO A 64 22.33 -8.32 14.86
N SER A 65 23.53 -8.26 15.41
CA SER A 65 24.16 -7.01 15.83
C SER A 65 24.60 -6.11 14.67
N LYS A 66 24.69 -6.66 13.45
CA LYS A 66 25.04 -6.00 12.19
C LYS A 66 24.13 -6.48 11.07
N THR A 67 23.96 -5.69 10.01
CA THR A 67 23.09 -6.07 8.90
C THR A 67 23.80 -7.04 7.98
N GLU A 68 23.33 -8.28 7.99
CA GLU A 68 23.76 -9.27 7.01
C GLU A 68 22.98 -9.11 5.70
N LYS A 69 23.63 -9.45 4.58
CA LYS A 69 23.02 -9.35 3.25
C LYS A 69 21.69 -10.09 3.17
N ASN A 70 21.61 -11.30 3.72
CA ASN A 70 20.51 -12.24 3.54
C ASN A 70 19.54 -12.35 4.74
N ILE A 71 19.63 -11.45 5.72
CA ILE A 71 18.89 -11.55 6.98
C ILE A 71 17.37 -11.71 6.78
N ASP A 72 16.80 -10.98 5.82
CA ASP A 72 15.37 -10.95 5.53
C ASP A 72 15.03 -11.64 4.21
N LYS A 73 15.95 -12.47 3.67
CA LYS A 73 15.83 -13.07 2.34
C LYS A 73 14.55 -13.88 2.20
N ASP A 74 14.21 -14.70 3.18
CA ASP A 74 13.03 -15.55 3.09
C ASP A 74 11.71 -14.78 3.26
N VAL A 75 11.69 -13.76 4.13
CA VAL A 75 10.58 -12.81 4.25
C VAL A 75 10.37 -12.09 2.92
N CYS A 76 11.45 -11.56 2.34
CA CYS A 76 11.45 -10.87 1.05
C CYS A 76 10.99 -11.79 -0.09
N LYS A 77 11.45 -13.04 -0.12
CA LYS A 77 11.09 -14.03 -1.14
C LYS A 77 9.59 -14.28 -1.19
N LYS A 78 8.92 -14.34 -0.03
CA LYS A 78 7.47 -14.52 -0.01
C LYS A 78 6.71 -13.27 -0.47
N LEU A 79 7.14 -12.06 -0.09
CA LEU A 79 6.54 -10.82 -0.60
C LEU A 79 6.73 -10.68 -2.11
N TRP A 80 7.95 -10.96 -2.58
CA TRP A 80 8.31 -10.89 -4.00
C TRP A 80 7.39 -11.76 -4.85
N LYS A 81 7.06 -12.98 -4.41
CA LYS A 81 6.13 -13.86 -5.15
C LYS A 81 4.75 -13.24 -5.31
N LEU A 82 4.23 -12.56 -4.29
CA LEU A 82 2.94 -11.89 -4.38
C LEU A 82 2.99 -10.69 -5.33
N LEU A 83 4.08 -9.92 -5.30
CA LEU A 83 4.29 -8.78 -6.20
C LEU A 83 4.56 -9.22 -7.65
N ASP A 84 5.20 -10.37 -7.85
CA ASP A 84 5.44 -10.94 -9.18
C ASP A 84 4.15 -11.46 -9.83
N GLU A 85 3.15 -11.80 -9.03
CA GLU A 85 1.84 -12.29 -9.47
C GLU A 85 0.78 -11.17 -9.61
N CYS A 86 0.99 -10.01 -9.01
CA CYS A 86 -0.01 -8.95 -9.01
C CYS A 86 0.01 -8.11 -10.30
N ASP A 87 -1.17 -7.66 -10.73
CA ASP A 87 -1.29 -6.66 -11.80
C ASP A 87 -1.22 -5.24 -11.22
N VAL A 88 -1.68 -5.07 -9.98
CA VAL A 88 -1.72 -3.79 -9.26
C VAL A 88 -1.32 -3.99 -7.81
N ALA A 89 -0.44 -3.13 -7.30
CA ALA A 89 -0.09 -3.06 -5.90
C ALA A 89 -0.61 -1.76 -5.26
N ILE A 90 -1.21 -1.89 -4.08
CA ILE A 90 -1.81 -0.82 -3.30
C ILE A 90 -1.13 -0.78 -1.94
N ALA A 91 -0.59 0.39 -1.57
CA ALA A 91 -0.14 0.65 -0.20
C ALA A 91 -0.29 2.14 0.13
N HIS A 92 -0.14 2.48 1.40
CA HIS A 92 -0.13 3.87 1.85
C HIS A 92 1.30 4.38 1.92
N ASN A 93 1.65 5.40 1.11
CA ASN A 93 3.03 5.84 0.88
C ASN A 93 3.89 4.84 0.10
N LEU A 94 3.26 3.99 -0.72
CA LEU A 94 3.90 2.98 -1.57
C LEU A 94 5.12 3.51 -2.33
N LYS A 95 4.99 4.67 -2.99
CA LYS A 95 6.05 5.25 -3.83
C LYS A 95 7.19 5.84 -3.00
N GLY A 96 6.89 6.28 -1.78
CA GLY A 96 7.85 6.88 -0.86
C GLY A 96 8.58 5.86 0.00
N PHE A 97 7.96 4.73 0.30
CA PHE A 97 8.42 3.79 1.31
C PHE A 97 8.43 2.33 0.81
N ASP A 98 7.30 1.63 0.84
CA ASP A 98 7.21 0.17 0.73
C ASP A 98 7.90 -0.38 -0.52
N ARG A 99 7.59 0.18 -1.69
CA ARG A 99 8.18 -0.26 -2.97
C ARG A 99 9.69 -0.05 -2.98
N LYS A 100 10.16 1.10 -2.49
CA LYS A 100 11.59 1.43 -2.48
C LYS A 100 12.36 0.53 -1.51
N LYS A 101 11.80 0.30 -0.32
CA LYS A 101 12.35 -0.57 0.71
C LYS A 101 12.38 -2.03 0.23
N ALA A 102 11.26 -2.55 -0.29
CA ALA A 102 11.18 -3.89 -0.85
C ALA A 102 12.17 -4.10 -1.99
N ASN A 103 12.19 -3.22 -2.99
CA ASN A 103 13.14 -3.33 -4.12
C ASN A 103 14.60 -3.28 -3.67
N THR A 104 14.93 -2.43 -2.69
CA THR A 104 16.28 -2.36 -2.11
C THR A 104 16.66 -3.68 -1.44
N ARG A 105 15.75 -4.31 -0.69
CA ARG A 105 16.03 -5.62 -0.09
C ARG A 105 16.05 -6.73 -1.13
N PHE A 106 15.25 -6.67 -2.18
CA PHE A 106 15.30 -7.65 -3.28
C PHE A 106 16.68 -7.64 -3.96
N ILE A 107 17.20 -6.47 -4.34
CA ILE A 107 18.52 -6.40 -4.97
C ILE A 107 19.64 -6.80 -4.01
N ILE A 108 19.57 -6.40 -2.74
CA ILE A 108 20.55 -6.83 -1.72
C ILE A 108 20.49 -8.35 -1.54
N ASN A 109 19.31 -8.98 -1.57
CA ASN A 109 19.15 -10.43 -1.44
C ASN A 109 19.48 -11.21 -2.74
N GLY A 110 19.96 -10.53 -3.79
CA GLY A 110 20.30 -11.14 -5.09
C GLY A 110 19.09 -11.60 -5.89
N MET A 111 17.92 -11.00 -5.66
CA MET A 111 16.68 -11.30 -6.34
C MET A 111 16.52 -10.40 -7.57
N LYS A 112 15.91 -10.93 -8.64
CA LYS A 112 15.49 -10.13 -9.79
C LYS A 112 14.33 -9.21 -9.38
N PRO A 113 14.06 -8.11 -10.11
CA PRO A 113 12.83 -7.38 -9.90
C PRO A 113 11.62 -8.31 -10.15
N PRO A 114 10.50 -8.11 -9.42
CA PRO A 114 9.24 -8.76 -9.77
C PRO A 114 8.76 -8.31 -11.16
N SER A 115 7.81 -9.04 -11.72
CA SER A 115 7.08 -8.67 -12.94
C SER A 115 6.46 -7.28 -12.83
N HIS A 116 6.14 -6.69 -13.99
CA HIS A 116 5.56 -5.35 -14.03
C HIS A 116 4.17 -5.33 -13.39
N TYR A 117 3.93 -4.36 -12.51
CA TYR A 117 2.64 -4.08 -11.91
C TYR A 117 2.41 -2.57 -11.76
N ASP A 118 1.15 -2.17 -11.82
CA ASP A 118 0.73 -0.79 -11.60
C ASP A 118 0.71 -0.43 -10.12
N LEU A 119 0.86 0.86 -9.82
CA LEU A 119 0.93 1.37 -8.46
C LEU A 119 -0.28 2.24 -8.12
N VAL A 120 -0.97 1.91 -7.05
CA VAL A 120 -1.92 2.82 -6.39
C VAL A 120 -1.38 3.19 -5.01
N ASP A 121 -1.00 4.45 -4.85
CA ASP A 121 -0.50 4.98 -3.59
C ASP A 121 -1.59 5.87 -2.95
N THR A 122 -2.22 5.37 -1.89
CA THR A 122 -3.35 6.06 -1.25
C THR A 122 -2.94 7.40 -0.63
N LEU A 123 -1.68 7.55 -0.18
CA LEU A 123 -1.17 8.83 0.31
C LEU A 123 -1.03 9.85 -0.83
N THR A 124 -0.55 9.42 -1.99
CA THR A 124 -0.46 10.28 -3.17
C THR A 124 -1.86 10.71 -3.65
N VAL A 125 -2.82 9.79 -3.64
CA VAL A 125 -4.22 10.10 -3.97
C VAL A 125 -4.80 11.10 -2.97
N ALA A 126 -4.64 10.84 -1.66
CA ALA A 126 -5.12 11.73 -0.60
C ALA A 126 -4.62 13.16 -0.78
N ARG A 127 -3.31 13.33 -1.04
CA ARG A 127 -2.67 14.65 -1.25
C ARG A 127 -3.09 15.36 -2.53
N SER A 128 -3.39 14.62 -3.59
CA SER A 128 -3.66 15.20 -4.92
C SER A 128 -5.13 15.50 -5.16
N GLN A 129 -6.03 14.73 -4.55
CA GLN A 129 -7.48 14.85 -4.77
C GLN A 129 -8.20 15.52 -3.60
N PHE A 130 -7.58 15.60 -2.42
CA PHE A 130 -8.27 16.04 -1.20
C PHE A 130 -7.41 16.99 -0.36
N LYS A 131 -8.06 17.69 0.57
CA LYS A 131 -7.45 18.62 1.53
C LYS A 131 -7.74 18.19 2.97
N PHE A 132 -7.48 16.93 3.30
CA PHE A 132 -7.56 16.45 4.69
C PHE A 132 -6.53 17.17 5.57
N THR A 133 -6.88 17.40 6.84
CA THR A 133 -5.97 18.06 7.81
C THR A 133 -4.70 17.23 8.05
N SER A 134 -4.80 15.90 7.97
CA SER A 134 -3.67 14.98 7.99
C SER A 134 -3.92 13.87 6.97
N ASN A 135 -2.85 13.38 6.35
CA ASN A 135 -2.93 12.27 5.40
C ASN A 135 -2.37 10.96 5.98
N LYS A 136 -2.17 10.88 7.31
CA LYS A 136 -1.77 9.62 7.96
C LYS A 136 -2.90 8.60 7.84
N LEU A 137 -2.56 7.32 7.60
CA LEU A 137 -3.53 6.23 7.45
C LEU A 137 -4.63 6.24 8.54
N GLY A 138 -4.26 6.26 9.81
CA GLY A 138 -5.23 6.25 10.91
C GLY A 138 -6.14 7.48 10.97
N TYR A 139 -5.65 8.66 10.56
CA TYR A 139 -6.48 9.87 10.49
C TYR A 139 -7.48 9.78 9.33
N LEU A 140 -7.04 9.30 8.18
CA LEU A 140 -7.92 9.08 7.03
C LEU A 140 -8.98 8.02 7.34
N ALA A 141 -8.60 6.96 8.06
CA ALA A 141 -9.52 5.91 8.48
C ALA A 141 -10.67 6.48 9.34
N ASP A 142 -10.32 7.26 10.38
CA ASP A 142 -11.29 7.97 11.22
C ASP A 142 -12.22 8.88 10.39
N LYS A 143 -11.65 9.74 9.53
CA LYS A 143 -12.43 10.71 8.75
C LYS A 143 -13.31 10.09 7.68
N LEU A 144 -12.95 8.93 7.17
CA LEU A 144 -13.74 8.22 6.16
C LEU A 144 -14.69 7.18 6.78
N GLY A 145 -14.70 7.03 8.12
CA GLY A 145 -15.58 6.09 8.81
C GLY A 145 -15.29 4.64 8.46
N VAL A 146 -14.02 4.30 8.20
CA VAL A 146 -13.57 2.93 7.91
C VAL A 146 -12.78 2.35 9.08
N ASP A 147 -12.45 1.07 9.01
CA ASP A 147 -11.75 0.35 10.08
C ASP A 147 -10.53 1.12 10.62
N HIS A 148 -10.37 1.13 11.94
CA HIS A 148 -9.33 1.90 12.58
C HIS A 148 -7.95 1.23 12.48
N LYS A 149 -6.92 2.07 12.31
CA LYS A 149 -5.53 1.66 12.44
C LYS A 149 -5.23 1.28 13.90
N LEU A 150 -4.66 0.10 14.10
CA LEU A 150 -4.18 -0.32 15.42
C LEU A 150 -3.00 0.53 15.88
N ASP A 151 -2.86 0.75 17.19
CA ASP A 151 -1.67 1.39 17.74
C ASP A 151 -0.58 0.32 17.98
N PRO A 152 0.64 0.47 17.41
CA PRO A 152 1.73 -0.44 17.70
C PRO A 152 2.26 -0.27 19.13
N GLY A 153 1.83 0.75 19.89
CA GLY A 153 2.39 1.19 21.17
C GLY A 153 3.67 2.00 21.02
N GLY A 154 3.81 2.69 19.88
CA GLY A 154 4.96 3.52 19.54
C GLY A 154 6.28 2.74 19.42
N PHE A 155 7.39 3.49 19.50
CA PHE A 155 8.74 2.97 19.27
C PHE A 155 9.18 1.89 20.28
N SER A 156 8.51 1.79 21.43
CA SER A 156 8.76 0.75 22.44
C SER A 156 8.69 -0.67 21.87
N THR A 157 7.83 -0.91 20.89
CA THR A 157 7.65 -2.24 20.29
C THR A 157 8.82 -2.64 19.41
N TRP A 158 9.49 -1.68 18.77
CA TRP A 158 10.73 -1.94 18.05
C TRP A 158 11.85 -2.24 19.05
N LEU A 159 11.98 -1.47 20.13
CA LEU A 159 12.97 -1.74 21.18
C LEU A 159 12.79 -3.14 21.78
N ASP A 160 11.55 -3.55 22.07
CA ASP A 160 11.27 -4.88 22.58
C ASP A 160 11.63 -5.99 21.57
N ILE A 161 11.51 -5.75 20.26
CA ILE A 161 11.98 -6.67 19.21
C ILE A 161 13.50 -6.75 19.20
N GLU A 162 14.19 -5.61 19.32
CA GLU A 162 15.66 -5.54 19.41
C GLU A 162 16.18 -6.32 20.63
N GLU A 163 15.43 -6.30 21.74
CA GLU A 163 15.73 -7.05 22.96
C GLU A 163 15.30 -8.53 22.89
N GLY A 164 14.80 -9.00 21.73
CA GLY A 164 14.42 -10.40 21.53
C GLY A 164 13.15 -10.84 22.26
N LYS A 165 12.29 -9.90 22.71
CA LYS A 165 11.07 -10.23 23.46
C LYS A 165 10.02 -10.87 22.54
N PRO A 166 9.61 -12.14 22.74
CA PRO A 166 8.70 -12.82 21.81
C PRO A 166 7.30 -12.19 21.71
N LYS A 167 6.83 -11.54 22.77
CA LYS A 167 5.52 -10.84 22.77
C LYS A 167 5.51 -9.65 21.81
N ALA A 168 6.65 -9.00 21.60
CA ALA A 168 6.76 -7.85 20.72
C ALA A 168 6.54 -8.22 19.26
N TRP A 169 7.04 -9.39 18.83
CA TRP A 169 6.77 -9.93 17.50
C TRP A 169 5.28 -10.17 17.25
N LYS A 170 4.57 -10.76 18.21
CA LYS A 170 3.12 -10.95 18.10
C LYS A 170 2.38 -9.62 17.94
N LYS A 171 2.83 -8.59 18.68
CA LYS A 171 2.27 -7.25 18.61
C LYS A 171 2.54 -6.58 17.26
N MET A 172 3.77 -6.67 16.76
CA MET A 172 4.18 -6.12 15.47
C MET A 172 3.44 -6.78 14.30
N ILE A 173 3.32 -8.12 14.31
CA ILE A 173 2.58 -8.85 13.28
C ILE A 173 1.10 -8.45 13.31
N LYS A 174 0.50 -8.39 14.50
CA LYS A 174 -0.90 -7.95 14.66
C LYS A 174 -1.09 -6.51 14.16
N TYR A 175 -0.12 -5.64 14.42
CA TYR A 175 -0.12 -4.26 13.96
C TYR A 175 -0.09 -4.18 12.43
N CYS A 176 0.87 -4.86 11.78
CA CYS A 176 0.99 -4.90 10.32
C CYS A 176 -0.25 -5.53 9.66
N ASP A 177 -0.80 -6.62 10.22
CA ASP A 177 -2.08 -7.19 9.78
C ASP A 177 -3.23 -6.18 9.92
N GLY A 178 -3.22 -5.38 10.98
CA GLY A 178 -4.23 -4.37 11.29
C GLY A 178 -4.20 -3.12 10.42
N ASP A 179 -3.13 -2.90 9.64
CA ASP A 179 -3.04 -1.81 8.67
C ASP A 179 -3.75 -2.12 7.35
N ILE A 180 -4.03 -3.40 7.07
CA ILE A 180 -4.67 -3.84 5.83
C ILE A 180 -6.15 -3.42 5.73
N PRO A 181 -7.01 -3.64 6.74
CA PRO A 181 -8.40 -3.18 6.69
C PRO A 181 -8.57 -1.66 6.48
N PRO A 182 -7.90 -0.76 7.26
CA PRO A 182 -7.97 0.68 7.01
C PRO A 182 -7.48 1.03 5.60
N LEU A 183 -6.39 0.41 5.14
CA LEU A 183 -5.86 0.66 3.79
C LEU A 183 -6.90 0.32 2.71
N GLU A 184 -7.57 -0.83 2.82
CA GLU A 184 -8.62 -1.24 1.89
C GLU A 184 -9.83 -0.30 1.92
N GLY A 185 -10.31 0.05 3.12
CA GLY A 185 -11.44 0.96 3.28
C GLY A 185 -11.15 2.35 2.73
N ILE A 186 -9.97 2.91 3.04
CA ILE A 186 -9.51 4.21 2.51
C ILE A 186 -9.39 4.16 0.99
N TYR A 187 -8.81 3.09 0.46
CA TYR A 187 -8.70 2.89 -0.98
C TYR A 187 -10.09 2.89 -1.63
N GLU A 188 -11.02 2.06 -1.18
CA GLU A 188 -12.37 1.97 -1.76
C GLU A 188 -13.15 3.29 -1.64
N ALA A 189 -12.99 4.03 -0.52
CA ALA A 189 -13.61 5.34 -0.35
C ALA A 189 -13.05 6.41 -1.31
N MET A 190 -11.74 6.43 -1.56
CA MET A 190 -11.11 7.42 -2.44
C MET A 190 -11.13 7.04 -3.93
N LYS A 191 -11.24 5.74 -4.24
CA LYS A 191 -11.20 5.19 -5.60
C LYS A 191 -12.16 5.87 -6.60
N PRO A 192 -13.38 6.31 -6.24
CA PRO A 192 -14.26 7.04 -7.15
C PRO A 192 -13.70 8.40 -7.61
N TYR A 193 -12.81 9.00 -6.81
CA TYR A 193 -12.21 10.30 -7.07
C TYR A 193 -10.88 10.20 -7.84
N MET A 194 -10.35 8.99 -8.08
CA MET A 194 -9.07 8.81 -8.76
C MET A 194 -9.21 9.06 -10.27
N PRO A 195 -8.55 10.07 -10.86
CA PRO A 195 -8.72 10.44 -12.27
C PRO A 195 -8.11 9.40 -13.22
N ARG A 196 -7.07 8.69 -12.78
CA ARG A 196 -6.44 7.56 -13.47
C ARG A 196 -6.32 6.43 -12.47
N HIS A 197 -7.07 5.37 -12.71
CA HIS A 197 -7.00 4.14 -11.96
C HIS A 197 -6.54 3.03 -12.91
N PRO A 198 -5.72 2.05 -12.50
CA PRO A 198 -5.31 0.93 -13.37
C PRO A 198 -6.49 0.18 -14.03
N TYR A 199 -7.64 0.12 -13.34
CA TYR A 199 -8.93 -0.34 -13.91
C TYR A 199 -9.49 0.51 -15.08
N ASN A 200 -8.97 1.72 -15.31
CA ASN A 200 -9.40 2.66 -16.34
C ASN A 200 -8.34 2.73 -17.47
N SER A 201 -8.11 1.62 -18.18
CA SER A 201 -7.14 1.54 -19.28
C SER A 201 -7.43 2.50 -20.45
N ALA A 202 -8.58 3.17 -20.48
CA ALA A 202 -8.90 4.21 -21.47
C ALA A 202 -8.40 5.62 -21.08
N GLY A 203 -7.79 5.83 -19.90
CA GLY A 203 -7.31 7.15 -19.46
C GLY A 203 -8.39 8.24 -19.41
N THR A 204 -9.64 7.84 -19.59
CA THR A 204 -10.80 8.68 -19.76
C THR A 204 -11.97 7.89 -19.21
N ASN A 205 -12.83 8.58 -18.48
CA ASN A 205 -14.15 8.10 -18.12
C ASN A 205 -15.05 7.92 -19.38
N LEU A 206 -14.50 7.64 -20.57
CA LEU A 206 -15.22 7.60 -21.84
C LEU A 206 -15.74 6.18 -22.10
N LEU A 207 -17.06 6.05 -22.06
CA LEU A 207 -17.77 4.88 -22.60
C LEU A 207 -17.82 5.05 -24.12
N THR A 208 -17.04 4.24 -24.84
CA THR A 208 -16.98 4.24 -26.32
C THR A 208 -18.17 3.53 -26.95
N ASN A 209 -18.98 2.82 -26.16
CA ASN A 209 -20.17 2.14 -26.66
C ASN A 209 -21.37 2.31 -25.72
N THR A 210 -22.57 2.02 -26.24
CA THR A 210 -23.91 2.23 -25.67
C THR A 210 -24.20 1.62 -24.29
N ALA A 211 -23.23 1.01 -23.63
CA ALA A 211 -23.41 0.36 -22.35
C ALA A 211 -23.56 1.38 -21.21
N SER A 212 -24.78 1.49 -20.69
CA SER A 212 -25.17 2.20 -19.46
C SER A 212 -24.69 1.48 -18.20
N THR A 213 -23.48 0.91 -18.24
CA THR A 213 -22.92 0.06 -17.19
C THR A 213 -21.51 0.51 -16.84
N CYS A 214 -21.18 0.48 -15.55
CA CYS A 214 -19.86 0.89 -15.08
C CYS A 214 -18.75 -0.04 -15.61
N VAL A 215 -17.73 0.54 -16.24
CA VAL A 215 -16.55 -0.17 -16.79
C VAL A 215 -15.62 -0.75 -15.72
N LYS A 216 -15.85 -0.42 -14.45
CA LYS A 216 -15.01 -0.91 -13.35
C LYS A 216 -15.37 -2.36 -13.01
N PRO A 217 -14.42 -3.32 -13.06
CA PRO A 217 -14.71 -4.75 -12.84
C PRO A 217 -15.43 -5.08 -11.54
N GLU A 218 -15.12 -4.38 -10.46
CA GLU A 218 -15.76 -4.55 -9.14
C GLU A 218 -17.23 -4.10 -9.13
N CYS A 219 -17.62 -3.22 -10.05
CA CYS A 219 -19.01 -2.82 -10.20
C CYS A 219 -19.84 -3.86 -10.94
N LYS A 220 -19.22 -4.90 -11.52
CA LYS A 220 -19.89 -6.01 -12.25
C LYS A 220 -20.98 -5.52 -13.23
N GLY A 221 -20.72 -4.40 -13.92
CA GLY A 221 -21.69 -3.81 -14.84
C GLY A 221 -22.91 -3.15 -14.18
N LYS A 222 -22.83 -2.74 -12.90
CA LYS A 222 -23.87 -1.91 -12.26
C LYS A 222 -24.21 -0.70 -13.14
N GLY A 223 -25.51 -0.39 -13.16
CA GLY A 223 -26.06 0.63 -14.05
C GLY A 223 -25.51 2.03 -13.81
N THR A 224 -25.78 2.92 -14.76
CA THR A 224 -25.44 4.34 -14.67
C THR A 224 -26.69 5.19 -14.76
N VAL A 225 -26.72 6.27 -13.98
CA VAL A 225 -27.75 7.32 -14.11
C VAL A 225 -27.20 8.53 -14.84
N LYS A 226 -28.04 9.20 -15.63
CA LYS A 226 -27.67 10.46 -16.30
C LYS A 226 -27.49 11.57 -15.26
N ASP A 227 -26.36 12.27 -15.35
CA ASP A 227 -25.93 13.31 -14.40
C ASP A 227 -25.56 14.62 -15.14
N GLY A 228 -26.36 14.97 -16.15
CA GLY A 228 -26.21 16.18 -16.98
C GLY A 228 -25.29 16.00 -18.19
N ILE A 229 -24.85 17.11 -18.78
CA ILE A 229 -24.04 17.11 -20.02
C ILE A 229 -22.72 17.87 -19.78
N ARG A 230 -21.62 17.39 -20.35
CA ARG A 230 -20.32 18.06 -20.37
C ARG A 230 -20.01 18.52 -21.80
N ARG A 231 -19.83 19.82 -21.99
CA ARG A 231 -19.35 20.39 -23.25
C ARG A 231 -17.84 20.63 -23.15
N THR A 232 -17.11 20.28 -24.20
CA THR A 232 -15.68 20.55 -24.33
C THR A 232 -15.38 21.03 -25.74
N LYS A 233 -14.16 21.52 -25.99
CA LYS A 233 -13.72 21.88 -27.35
C LYS A 233 -13.71 20.70 -28.33
N TYR A 234 -13.80 19.46 -27.84
CA TYR A 234 -13.79 18.24 -28.64
C TYR A 234 -15.18 17.60 -28.80
N GLY A 235 -16.24 18.20 -28.26
CA GLY A 235 -17.61 17.70 -28.38
C GLY A 235 -18.43 17.72 -27.10
N MET A 236 -19.63 17.14 -27.19
CA MET A 236 -20.58 17.00 -26.09
C MET A 236 -20.61 15.55 -25.57
N PHE A 237 -20.60 15.41 -24.25
CA PHE A 237 -20.61 14.12 -23.57
C PHE A 237 -21.75 14.08 -22.56
N GLN A 238 -22.46 12.96 -22.52
CA GLN A 238 -23.43 12.69 -21.47
C GLN A 238 -22.65 12.36 -20.19
N LYS A 239 -22.81 13.16 -19.14
CA LYS A 239 -22.32 12.81 -17.81
C LYS A 239 -23.19 11.69 -17.26
N LEU A 240 -22.54 10.69 -16.70
CA LEU A 240 -23.15 9.54 -16.08
C LEU A 240 -22.58 9.37 -14.67
N ARG A 241 -23.34 8.74 -13.79
CA ARG A 241 -22.87 8.36 -12.46
C ARG A 241 -23.15 6.90 -12.21
N CYS A 242 -22.14 6.13 -11.82
CA CYS A 242 -22.32 4.72 -11.48
C CYS A 242 -23.19 4.59 -10.23
N THR A 243 -24.23 3.75 -10.28
CA THR A 243 -25.11 3.48 -9.12
C THR A 243 -24.45 2.61 -8.06
N GLY A 244 -23.32 1.97 -8.38
CA GLY A 244 -22.53 1.16 -7.45
C GLY A 244 -21.48 1.93 -6.67
N CYS A 245 -20.55 2.56 -7.39
CA CYS A 245 -19.37 3.20 -6.80
C CYS A 245 -19.40 4.73 -6.88
N GLY A 246 -20.48 5.34 -7.38
CA GLY A 246 -20.63 6.79 -7.48
C GLY A 246 -19.67 7.48 -8.46
N SER A 247 -18.82 6.74 -9.17
CA SER A 247 -17.82 7.33 -10.05
C SER A 247 -18.48 8.10 -11.20
N PRO A 248 -18.01 9.33 -11.49
CA PRO A 248 -18.47 10.07 -12.66
C PRO A 248 -17.93 9.41 -13.92
N LEU A 249 -18.80 9.26 -14.92
CA LEU A 249 -18.53 8.68 -16.23
C LEU A 249 -18.95 9.67 -17.33
N LEU A 250 -18.40 9.53 -18.52
CA LEU A 250 -18.71 10.32 -19.71
C LEU A 250 -19.03 9.36 -20.85
N GLN A 251 -20.15 9.56 -21.51
CA GLN A 251 -20.51 8.81 -22.72
C GLN A 251 -20.49 9.78 -23.89
N VAL A 252 -19.86 9.39 -24.99
CA VAL A 252 -19.91 10.16 -26.23
C VAL A 252 -21.36 10.26 -26.68
N MET A 253 -21.88 11.48 -26.82
CA MET A 253 -23.18 11.68 -27.46
C MET A 253 -22.95 11.66 -28.96
N LYS A 254 -23.59 10.72 -29.65
CA LYS A 254 -23.71 10.79 -31.12
C LYS A 254 -24.58 11.98 -31.51
#